data_AF-A0A507ARA9-F1
#
_entry.id   AF-A0A507ARA9-F1
#
_cell.length_a   1.000
_cell.length_b   1.000
_cell.length_c   1.000
_cell.angle_alpha   90.00
_cell.angle_beta   90.00
_cell.angle_gamma   90.00
#
_symmetry.space_group_name_H-M   'P 1'
#
loop_
_entity.id
_entity.type
_entity.pdbx_description
1 polymer ?
#
loop_
_entity_poly.entity_id
_entity_poly.type
_entity_poly.pdbx_seq_one_letter_code
_entity_poly.pdbx_strand_id
1 'polypeptide(L)'
;MSSQEAPTPVKGVPKKPEQAEEAPEVVKFSPEEEAELLSESNAHKSEANNLFTSARYDAALTKYDEAVAMCPNHLDYEIAVLKSNIAACNLKLEEWKGAIKSATDALDRLTKVEEALVAEEEEAAEKKREEEEVEEEIISEGAANAAPAPPPEEDRRAEEARRRRGDDVLRIRAKALMRRARARSEQGGWANLTGAEEDYKALSKMSNLSPADAKVVRAQLKVLPARAKAAQDKEMGEMLGKLKDLGNGILKPFGLSTDNFEMTKDEKTGGYSMNFKPG
;
A
#
# COMPACT_ATOMS: atom_id res chain seq x y z
N MET A 1 -62.95 -13.47 -47.62
CA MET A 1 -62.32 -12.14 -47.52
C MET A 1 -62.00 -11.90 -46.06
N SER A 2 -60.76 -12.18 -45.66
CA SER A 2 -60.19 -11.61 -44.44
C SER A 2 -58.67 -11.68 -44.61
N SER A 3 -58.07 -10.50 -44.67
CA SER A 3 -56.72 -10.26 -45.16
C SER A 3 -55.66 -10.85 -44.22
N GLN A 4 -54.62 -11.41 -44.83
CA GLN A 4 -53.33 -11.68 -44.20
C GLN A 4 -52.65 -10.34 -43.90
N GLU A 5 -52.33 -10.06 -42.64
CA GLU A 5 -51.34 -9.04 -42.26
C GLU A 5 -50.01 -9.71 -41.97
N ALA A 6 -48.97 -9.23 -42.64
CA ALA A 6 -47.59 -9.67 -42.54
C ALA A 6 -46.93 -9.19 -41.23
N PRO A 7 -45.94 -9.94 -40.68
CA PRO A 7 -45.20 -9.50 -39.50
C PRO A 7 -44.23 -8.37 -39.88
N THR A 8 -44.27 -7.28 -39.12
CA THR A 8 -43.37 -6.13 -39.28
C THR A 8 -41.95 -6.44 -38.81
N PRO A 9 -40.91 -5.85 -39.44
CA PRO A 9 -39.52 -6.10 -39.09
C PRO A 9 -39.12 -5.33 -37.82
N VAL A 10 -38.58 -6.05 -36.85
CA VAL A 10 -37.99 -5.50 -35.62
C VAL A 10 -36.76 -4.68 -36.00
N LYS A 11 -36.89 -3.35 -35.90
CA LYS A 11 -35.76 -2.41 -36.05
C LYS A 11 -34.78 -2.61 -34.89
N GLY A 12 -33.49 -2.60 -35.25
CA GLY A 12 -32.37 -2.92 -34.38
C GLY A 12 -32.31 -2.10 -33.09
N VAL A 13 -31.90 -2.79 -32.04
CA VAL A 13 -31.53 -2.20 -30.75
C VAL A 13 -30.31 -1.30 -30.98
N PRO A 14 -30.36 0.01 -30.67
CA PRO A 14 -29.17 0.84 -30.68
C PRO A 14 -28.28 0.42 -29.50
N LYS A 15 -27.07 -0.04 -29.82
CA LYS A 15 -26.00 -0.32 -28.88
C LYS A 15 -25.67 0.98 -28.14
N LYS A 16 -25.99 1.03 -26.84
CA LYS A 16 -25.69 2.17 -25.98
C LYS A 16 -24.16 2.38 -25.97
N PRO A 17 -23.66 3.61 -26.19
CA PRO A 17 -22.23 3.88 -26.20
C PRO A 17 -21.65 3.59 -24.81
N GLU A 18 -20.56 2.83 -24.84
CA GLU A 18 -19.64 2.55 -23.75
C GLU A 18 -19.16 3.91 -23.20
N GLN A 19 -19.67 4.27 -22.02
CA GLN A 19 -19.20 5.45 -21.30
C GLN A 19 -17.77 5.16 -20.88
N ALA A 20 -16.82 5.86 -21.48
CA ALA A 20 -15.48 6.00 -20.96
C ALA A 20 -15.60 6.48 -19.50
N GLU A 21 -14.97 5.77 -18.57
CA GLU A 21 -14.82 6.22 -17.19
C GLU A 21 -14.05 7.56 -17.21
N GLU A 22 -14.78 8.67 -17.11
CA GLU A 22 -14.21 9.95 -16.72
C GLU A 22 -13.62 9.76 -15.32
N ALA A 23 -12.31 9.98 -15.20
CA ALA A 23 -11.65 10.05 -13.91
C ALA A 23 -12.41 11.05 -13.02
N PRO A 24 -12.70 10.71 -11.75
CA PRO A 24 -13.56 11.54 -10.91
C PRO A 24 -12.95 12.93 -10.79
N GLU A 25 -13.72 13.93 -11.21
CA GLU A 25 -13.37 15.34 -11.09
C GLU A 25 -13.12 15.63 -9.60
N VAL A 26 -11.88 15.97 -9.25
CA VAL A 26 -11.52 16.28 -7.86
C VAL A 26 -12.22 17.58 -7.50
N VAL A 27 -13.33 17.49 -6.77
CA VAL A 27 -14.00 18.64 -6.15
C VAL A 27 -13.02 19.24 -5.14
N LYS A 28 -12.24 20.23 -5.58
CA LYS A 28 -11.38 21.02 -4.71
C LYS A 28 -12.25 22.08 -4.07
N PHE A 29 -12.40 22.00 -2.75
CA PHE A 29 -13.03 23.05 -1.95
C PHE A 29 -12.28 24.37 -2.15
N SER A 30 -12.89 25.50 -1.78
CA SER A 30 -12.12 26.73 -1.68
C SER A 30 -10.99 26.57 -0.65
N PRO A 31 -9.87 27.29 -0.78
CA PRO A 31 -8.76 27.18 0.18
C PRO A 31 -9.18 27.46 1.64
N GLU A 32 -10.19 28.31 1.83
CA GLU A 32 -10.75 28.63 3.15
C GLU A 32 -11.54 27.45 3.73
N GLU A 33 -12.46 26.87 2.96
CA GLU A 33 -13.24 25.68 3.37
C GLU A 33 -12.33 24.48 3.62
N GLU A 34 -11.30 24.29 2.81
CA GLU A 34 -10.32 23.22 3.02
C GLU A 34 -9.56 23.37 4.35
N ALA A 35 -9.15 24.60 4.67
CA ALA A 35 -8.48 24.90 5.93
C ALA A 35 -9.40 24.68 7.14
N GLU A 36 -10.69 25.01 7.02
CA GLU A 36 -11.70 24.74 8.05
C GLU A 36 -11.89 23.23 8.26
N LEU A 37 -12.12 22.46 7.19
CA LEU A 37 -12.26 21.00 7.25
C LEU A 37 -11.02 20.32 7.84
N LEU A 38 -9.83 20.78 7.46
CA LEU A 38 -8.58 20.26 8.01
C LEU A 38 -8.42 20.63 9.49
N SER A 39 -8.84 21.83 9.90
CA SER A 39 -8.85 22.25 11.31
C SER A 39 -9.77 21.36 12.14
N GLU A 40 -10.98 21.09 11.66
CA GLU A 40 -11.95 20.19 12.31
C GLU A 40 -11.40 18.76 12.40
N SER A 41 -10.85 18.22 11.31
CA SER A 41 -10.17 16.92 11.30
C SER A 41 -9.06 16.85 12.35
N ASN A 42 -8.25 17.92 12.48
CA ASN A 42 -7.19 18.01 13.47
C ASN A 42 -7.70 18.10 14.92
N ALA A 43 -8.87 18.70 15.15
CA ALA A 43 -9.53 18.72 16.45
C ALA A 43 -9.95 17.29 16.86
N HIS A 44 -10.62 16.56 15.96
CA HIS A 44 -10.97 15.15 16.19
C HIS A 44 -9.73 14.27 16.41
N LYS A 45 -8.66 14.48 15.63
CA LYS A 45 -7.37 13.79 15.80
C LYS A 45 -6.77 14.03 17.19
N SER A 46 -6.86 15.26 17.70
CA SER A 46 -6.34 15.63 19.02
C SER A 46 -7.13 14.98 20.15
N GLU A 47 -8.45 14.94 20.04
CA GLU A 47 -9.31 14.20 20.97
C GLU A 47 -9.00 12.68 20.93
N ALA A 48 -8.83 12.11 19.73
CA ALA A 48 -8.47 10.72 19.54
C ALA A 48 -7.10 10.38 20.18
N ASN A 49 -6.10 11.26 20.07
CA ASN A 49 -4.81 11.10 20.75
C ASN A 49 -4.95 11.08 22.28
N ASN A 50 -5.82 11.93 22.84
CA ASN A 50 -6.09 11.95 24.29
C ASN A 50 -6.77 10.66 24.76
N LEU A 51 -7.71 10.12 23.97
CA LEU A 51 -8.35 8.84 24.24
C LEU A 51 -7.37 7.68 24.12
N PHE A 52 -6.47 7.72 23.11
CA PHE A 52 -5.45 6.71 22.90
C PHE A 52 -4.46 6.65 24.06
N THR A 53 -3.98 7.80 24.55
CA THR A 53 -3.09 7.88 25.71
C THR A 53 -3.77 7.44 27.01
N SER A 54 -5.09 7.62 27.10
CA SER A 54 -5.94 7.09 28.19
C SER A 54 -6.29 5.60 28.03
N ALA A 55 -5.67 4.90 27.08
CA ALA A 55 -5.90 3.48 26.75
C ALA A 55 -7.35 3.14 26.36
N ARG A 56 -8.16 4.12 25.95
CA ARG A 56 -9.53 3.92 25.44
C ARG A 56 -9.49 3.78 23.93
N TYR A 57 -8.97 2.66 23.44
CA TYR A 57 -8.64 2.47 22.03
C TYR A 57 -9.87 2.42 21.11
N ASP A 58 -10.99 1.82 21.54
CA ASP A 58 -12.23 1.80 20.75
C ASP A 58 -12.79 3.21 20.54
N ALA A 59 -12.86 4.01 21.61
CA ALA A 59 -13.30 5.40 21.53
C ALA A 59 -12.34 6.25 20.68
N ALA A 60 -11.03 6.03 20.81
CA ALA A 60 -10.03 6.68 19.97
C ALA A 60 -10.21 6.30 18.48
N LEU A 61 -10.53 5.04 18.19
CA LEU A 61 -10.78 4.56 16.83
C LEU A 61 -11.96 5.29 16.19
N THR A 62 -13.10 5.39 16.90
CA THR A 62 -14.27 6.16 16.43
C THR A 62 -13.90 7.62 16.15
N LYS A 63 -13.14 8.26 17.05
CA LYS A 63 -12.69 9.65 16.85
C LYS A 63 -11.71 9.82 15.70
N TYR A 64 -10.87 8.83 15.41
CA TYR A 64 -10.05 8.87 14.21
C TYR A 64 -10.87 8.67 12.92
N ASP A 65 -11.90 7.83 12.94
CA ASP A 65 -12.78 7.66 11.78
C ASP A 65 -13.59 8.95 11.51
N GLU A 66 -14.05 9.64 12.56
CA GLU A 66 -14.59 11.01 12.45
C GLU A 66 -13.58 11.96 11.81
N ALA A 67 -12.32 11.96 12.28
CA ALA A 67 -11.27 12.80 11.71
C ALA A 67 -11.02 12.50 10.22
N VAL A 68 -11.05 11.23 9.80
CA VAL A 68 -10.88 10.83 8.40
C VAL A 68 -12.07 11.28 7.55
N ALA A 69 -13.29 11.22 8.08
CA ALA A 69 -14.49 11.66 7.37
C ALA A 69 -14.51 13.17 7.10
N MET A 70 -13.89 13.97 7.98
CA MET A 70 -13.75 15.42 7.81
C MET A 70 -12.56 15.83 6.94
N CYS A 71 -11.56 14.96 6.79
CA CYS A 71 -10.34 15.28 6.04
C CYS A 71 -10.61 15.27 4.53
N PRO A 72 -10.29 16.36 3.79
CA PRO A 72 -10.36 16.37 2.33
C PRO A 72 -9.56 15.23 1.70
N ASN A 73 -10.17 14.53 0.73
CA ASN A 73 -9.67 13.26 0.20
C ASN A 73 -8.34 13.33 -0.58
N HIS A 74 -8.00 14.51 -1.09
CA HIS A 74 -6.75 14.78 -1.82
C HIS A 74 -5.57 15.09 -0.90
N LEU A 75 -5.81 15.30 0.40
CA LEU A 75 -4.76 15.51 1.40
C LEU A 75 -4.17 14.17 1.84
N ASP A 76 -3.39 13.56 0.94
CA ASP A 76 -2.88 12.20 1.10
C ASP A 76 -2.00 12.05 2.36
N TYR A 77 -1.19 13.05 2.69
CA TYR A 77 -0.31 13.00 3.87
C TYR A 77 -1.12 13.01 5.18
N GLU A 78 -2.12 13.88 5.28
CA GLU A 78 -3.01 14.04 6.43
C GLU A 78 -3.79 12.75 6.67
N ILE A 79 -4.37 12.18 5.60
CA ILE A 79 -5.07 10.89 5.65
C ILE A 79 -4.12 9.77 6.07
N ALA A 80 -2.88 9.75 5.52
CA ALA A 80 -1.90 8.75 5.89
C ALA A 80 -1.57 8.77 7.39
N VAL A 81 -1.42 9.96 7.98
CA VAL A 81 -1.19 10.13 9.42
C VAL A 81 -2.35 9.53 10.23
N LEU A 82 -3.59 9.87 9.87
CA LEU A 82 -4.79 9.36 10.53
C LEU A 82 -4.91 7.83 10.42
N LYS A 83 -4.77 7.28 9.20
CA LYS A 83 -4.82 5.83 8.94
C LYS A 83 -3.72 5.08 9.67
N SER A 84 -2.51 5.66 9.76
CA SER A 84 -1.41 5.09 10.52
C SER A 84 -1.73 5.03 12.02
N ASN A 85 -2.42 6.03 12.58
CA ASN A 85 -2.86 6.01 13.98
C ASN A 85 -4.02 5.05 14.23
N ILE A 86 -4.98 4.94 13.31
CA ILE A 86 -6.03 3.91 13.31
C ILE A 86 -5.40 2.51 13.37
N ALA A 87 -4.35 2.26 12.59
CA ALA A 87 -3.60 1.01 12.66
C ALA A 87 -2.96 0.77 14.04
N ALA A 88 -2.54 1.83 14.73
CA ALA A 88 -2.03 1.73 16.10
C ALA A 88 -3.14 1.36 17.10
N CYS A 89 -4.35 1.92 16.97
CA CYS A 89 -5.51 1.53 17.78
C CYS A 89 -5.84 0.05 17.55
N ASN A 90 -5.96 -0.37 16.29
CA ASN A 90 -6.27 -1.76 15.94
C ASN A 90 -5.23 -2.75 16.48
N LEU A 91 -3.94 -2.39 16.49
CA LEU A 91 -2.90 -3.21 17.13
C LEU A 91 -3.07 -3.35 18.64
N LYS A 92 -3.57 -2.31 19.31
CA LYS A 92 -3.84 -2.35 20.75
C LYS A 92 -5.09 -3.15 21.10
N LEU A 93 -6.04 -3.21 20.17
CA LEU A 93 -7.26 -4.02 20.24
C LEU A 93 -7.05 -5.46 19.75
N GLU A 94 -5.86 -5.81 19.25
CA GLU A 94 -5.56 -7.10 18.64
C GLU A 94 -6.41 -7.42 17.38
N GLU A 95 -6.98 -6.38 16.78
CA GLU A 95 -7.74 -6.45 15.53
C GLU A 95 -6.79 -6.45 14.32
N TRP A 96 -6.09 -7.56 14.12
CA TRP A 96 -4.98 -7.66 13.18
C TRP A 96 -5.37 -7.33 11.74
N LYS A 97 -6.53 -7.80 11.26
CA LYS A 97 -7.02 -7.49 9.90
C LYS A 97 -7.26 -6.00 9.71
N GLY A 98 -7.87 -5.34 10.71
CA GLY A 98 -8.08 -3.89 10.71
C GLY A 98 -6.76 -3.15 10.69
N ALA A 99 -5.79 -3.57 11.52
CA ALA A 99 -4.46 -2.97 11.55
C ALA A 99 -3.71 -3.11 10.21
N ILE A 100 -3.77 -4.28 9.56
CA ILE A 100 -3.16 -4.52 8.25
C ILE A 100 -3.78 -3.61 7.19
N LYS A 101 -5.11 -3.52 7.15
CA LYS A 101 -5.83 -2.68 6.20
C LYS A 101 -5.47 -1.20 6.40
N SER A 102 -5.64 -0.66 7.59
CA SER A 102 -5.37 0.75 7.86
C SER A 102 -3.90 1.13 7.64
N ALA A 103 -2.95 0.24 7.96
CA ALA A 103 -1.54 0.49 7.69
C ALA A 103 -1.21 0.41 6.19
N THR A 104 -1.90 -0.42 5.42
CA THR A 104 -1.76 -0.47 3.96
C THR A 104 -2.32 0.78 3.31
N ASP A 105 -3.54 1.19 3.68
CA ASP A 105 -4.15 2.44 3.22
C ASP A 105 -3.22 3.64 3.50
N ALA A 106 -2.56 3.67 4.67
CA ALA A 106 -1.59 4.72 5.00
C ALA A 106 -0.36 4.70 4.07
N LEU A 107 0.18 3.51 3.75
CA LEU A 107 1.34 3.38 2.87
C LEU A 107 1.02 3.71 1.41
N ASP A 108 -0.19 3.36 0.94
CA ASP A 108 -0.64 3.70 -0.41
C ASP A 108 -0.76 5.22 -0.56
N ARG A 109 -1.31 5.91 0.45
CA ARG A 109 -1.37 7.38 0.51
C ARG A 109 0.02 8.01 0.55
N LEU A 110 0.95 7.49 1.36
CA LEU A 110 2.33 8.00 1.41
C LEU A 110 3.08 7.79 0.11
N THR A 111 2.82 6.70 -0.61
CA THR A 111 3.42 6.45 -1.93
C THR A 111 3.02 7.54 -2.92
N LYS A 112 1.76 7.97 -2.93
CA LYS A 112 1.32 9.13 -3.74
C LYS A 112 2.01 10.43 -3.34
N VAL A 113 2.20 10.64 -2.02
CA VAL A 113 2.93 11.82 -1.53
C VAL A 113 4.39 11.79 -1.97
N GLU A 114 5.05 10.64 -1.93
CA GLU A 114 6.42 10.47 -2.39
C GLU A 114 6.54 10.71 -3.90
N GLU A 115 5.62 10.17 -4.70
CA GLU A 115 5.56 10.42 -6.14
C GLU A 115 5.39 11.92 -6.44
N ALA A 116 4.51 12.60 -5.70
CA ALA A 116 4.33 14.05 -5.82
C ALA A 116 5.60 14.84 -5.42
N LEU A 117 6.27 14.43 -4.34
CA LEU A 117 7.53 15.07 -3.90
C LEU A 117 8.65 14.90 -4.93
N VAL A 118 8.77 13.73 -5.55
CA VAL A 118 9.75 13.49 -6.61
C VAL A 118 9.45 14.35 -7.82
N ALA A 119 8.18 14.44 -8.25
CA ALA A 119 7.78 15.30 -9.36
C ALA A 119 8.07 16.78 -9.07
N GLU A 120 7.78 17.26 -7.85
CA GLU A 120 8.10 18.63 -7.43
C GLU A 120 9.62 18.90 -7.43
N GLU A 121 10.43 17.91 -7.08
CA GLU A 121 11.91 18.00 -7.08
C GLU A 121 12.46 18.04 -8.51
N GLU A 122 11.96 17.18 -9.40
CA GLU A 122 12.33 17.16 -10.82
C GLU A 122 11.98 18.49 -11.50
N GLU A 123 10.77 19.01 -11.28
CA GLU A 123 10.35 20.30 -11.85
C GLU A 123 11.22 21.47 -11.34
N ALA A 124 11.59 21.45 -10.06
CA ALA A 124 12.48 22.49 -9.52
C ALA A 124 13.91 22.36 -10.04
N ALA A 125 14.39 21.14 -10.27
CA ALA A 125 15.70 20.91 -10.88
C ALA A 125 15.73 21.37 -12.35
N GLU A 126 14.63 21.17 -13.10
CA GLU A 126 14.49 21.66 -14.47
C GLU A 126 14.49 23.19 -14.51
N LYS A 127 13.68 23.85 -13.67
CA LYS A 127 13.67 25.31 -13.54
C LYS A 127 15.05 25.89 -13.21
N LYS A 128 15.77 25.28 -12.26
CA LYS A 128 17.13 25.71 -11.91
C LYS A 128 18.08 25.60 -13.10
N ARG A 129 17.97 24.55 -13.92
CA ARG A 129 18.79 24.40 -15.14
C ARG A 129 18.46 25.45 -16.19
N GLU A 130 17.18 25.73 -16.41
CA GLU A 130 16.75 26.79 -17.34
C GLU A 130 17.25 28.17 -16.88
N GLU A 131 17.19 28.47 -15.58
CA GLU A 131 17.72 29.70 -15.00
C GLU A 131 19.25 29.81 -15.15
N GLU A 132 19.99 28.72 -14.89
CA GLU A 132 21.44 28.64 -15.08
C GLU A 132 21.84 28.83 -16.56
N GLU A 133 21.12 28.21 -17.50
CA GLU A 133 21.37 28.38 -18.95
C GLU A 133 21.14 29.84 -19.40
N VAL A 134 20.08 30.49 -18.89
CA VAL A 134 19.80 31.90 -19.15
C VAL A 134 20.88 32.80 -18.54
N GLU A 135 21.33 32.54 -17.31
CA GLU A 135 22.43 33.29 -16.70
C GLU A 135 23.73 33.13 -17.50
N GLU A 136 24.08 31.92 -17.94
CA GLU A 136 25.26 31.67 -18.78
C GLU A 136 25.20 32.43 -20.12
N GLU A 137 24.02 32.57 -20.73
CA GLU A 137 23.85 33.36 -21.97
C GLU A 137 24.05 34.87 -21.75
N ILE A 138 23.78 35.39 -20.55
CA ILE A 138 23.83 36.84 -20.24
C ILE A 138 25.22 37.29 -19.73
N ILE A 139 26.10 36.37 -19.31
CA ILE A 139 27.40 36.70 -18.71
C ILE A 139 28.42 37.16 -19.76
N SER A 140 28.84 38.43 -19.68
CA SER A 140 30.00 38.94 -20.44
C SER A 140 31.33 38.37 -19.90
N GLU A 141 32.33 38.18 -20.76
CA GLU A 141 33.66 37.59 -20.43
C GLU A 141 34.35 38.17 -19.17
N GLY A 142 34.03 39.43 -18.79
CA GLY A 142 34.58 40.08 -17.60
C GLY A 142 34.01 39.61 -16.24
N ALA A 143 32.85 38.94 -16.23
CA ALA A 143 32.15 38.54 -15.00
C ALA A 143 32.31 37.05 -14.63
N ALA A 144 32.94 36.24 -15.50
CA ALA A 144 33.08 34.78 -15.34
C ALA A 144 33.89 34.30 -14.11
N ASN A 145 34.61 35.21 -13.42
CA ASN A 145 35.41 34.88 -12.24
C ASN A 145 34.75 35.31 -10.91
N ALA A 146 33.54 35.88 -10.93
CA ALA A 146 32.82 36.20 -9.70
C ALA A 146 32.27 34.92 -9.06
N ALA A 147 32.31 34.83 -7.73
CA ALA A 147 31.65 33.73 -7.02
C ALA A 147 30.13 33.80 -7.30
N PRO A 148 29.46 32.65 -7.52
CA PRO A 148 28.02 32.62 -7.74
C PRO A 148 27.30 33.24 -6.54
N ALA A 149 26.27 34.03 -6.82
CA ALA A 149 25.45 34.61 -5.78
C ALA A 149 24.79 33.48 -4.96
N PRO A 150 24.70 33.61 -3.62
CA PRO A 150 23.94 32.64 -2.83
C PRO A 150 22.48 32.63 -3.31
N PRO A 151 21.83 31.45 -3.32
CA PRO A 151 20.44 31.34 -3.76
C PRO A 151 19.52 32.24 -2.91
N PRO A 152 18.48 32.82 -3.50
CA PRO A 152 17.49 33.63 -2.78
C PRO A 152 16.97 32.96 -1.49
N GLU A 153 16.69 33.78 -0.48
CA GLU A 153 16.17 33.28 0.81
C GLU A 153 14.84 32.52 0.67
N GLU A 154 14.03 32.86 -0.34
CA GLU A 154 12.76 32.17 -0.62
C GLU A 154 13.00 30.73 -1.11
N ASP A 155 13.97 30.53 -2.00
CA ASP A 155 14.33 29.19 -2.52
C ASP A 155 14.91 28.31 -1.43
N ARG A 156 15.77 28.88 -0.57
CA ARG A 156 16.30 28.17 0.59
C ARG A 156 15.18 27.71 1.53
N ARG A 157 14.19 28.58 1.80
CA ARG A 157 13.03 28.23 2.63
C ARG A 157 12.17 27.15 1.98
N ALA A 158 11.95 27.23 0.67
CA ALA A 158 11.19 26.23 -0.08
C ALA A 158 11.87 24.85 -0.05
N GLU A 159 13.20 24.81 -0.25
CA GLU A 159 14.00 23.58 -0.19
C GLU A 159 13.98 22.96 1.22
N GLU A 160 14.14 23.78 2.26
CA GLU A 160 14.02 23.32 3.64
C GLU A 160 12.62 22.78 3.96
N ALA A 161 11.55 23.41 3.47
CA ALA A 161 10.18 22.96 3.66
C ALA A 161 9.93 21.61 2.98
N ARG A 162 10.42 21.43 1.74
CA ARG A 162 10.37 20.15 1.01
C ARG A 162 11.10 19.05 1.75
N ARG A 163 12.32 19.32 2.21
CA ARG A 163 13.11 18.36 3.00
C ARG A 163 12.39 17.94 4.28
N ARG A 164 11.81 18.91 5.02
CA ARG A 164 11.01 18.61 6.23
C ARG A 164 9.81 17.73 5.90
N ARG A 165 9.11 18.00 4.79
CA ARG A 165 7.97 17.18 4.32
C ARG A 165 8.44 15.76 3.98
N GLY A 166 9.58 15.60 3.33
CA GLY A 166 10.19 14.29 3.07
C GLY A 166 10.53 13.53 4.36
N ASP A 167 11.18 14.18 5.32
CA ASP A 167 11.52 13.58 6.62
C ASP A 167 10.26 13.15 7.41
N ASP A 168 9.19 13.95 7.32
CA ASP A 168 7.89 13.66 7.93
C ASP A 168 7.21 12.45 7.29
N VAL A 169 7.19 12.39 5.95
CA VAL A 169 6.68 11.23 5.18
C VAL A 169 7.43 9.95 5.56
N LEU A 170 8.77 10.00 5.58
CA LEU A 170 9.59 8.85 5.98
C LEU A 170 9.25 8.38 7.40
N ARG A 171 9.00 9.31 8.33
CA ARG A 171 8.64 8.97 9.72
C ARG A 171 7.30 8.26 9.81
N ILE A 172 6.29 8.71 9.07
CA ILE A 172 4.98 8.06 9.05
C ILE A 172 5.06 6.71 8.32
N ARG A 173 5.86 6.61 7.25
CA ARG A 173 6.11 5.35 6.52
C ARG A 173 6.73 4.29 7.42
N ALA A 174 7.78 4.64 8.17
CA ALA A 174 8.42 3.72 9.11
C ALA A 174 7.42 3.23 10.17
N LYS A 175 6.59 4.12 10.72
CA LYS A 175 5.52 3.74 11.66
C LYS A 175 4.49 2.80 11.03
N ALA A 176 4.00 3.11 9.83
CA ALA A 176 2.99 2.30 9.14
C ALA A 176 3.53 0.91 8.79
N LEU A 177 4.76 0.81 8.26
CA LEU A 177 5.42 -0.46 8.01
C LEU A 177 5.60 -1.28 9.30
N MET A 178 6.07 -0.67 10.40
CA MET A 178 6.20 -1.38 11.68
C MET A 178 4.87 -1.93 12.17
N ARG A 179 3.80 -1.13 12.03
CA ARG A 179 2.45 -1.50 12.43
C ARG A 179 1.92 -2.67 11.59
N ARG A 180 2.06 -2.60 10.26
CA ARG A 180 1.65 -3.65 9.32
C ARG A 180 2.43 -4.94 9.53
N ALA A 181 3.76 -4.85 9.65
CA ALA A 181 4.63 -5.99 9.86
C ALA A 181 4.28 -6.73 11.15
N ARG A 182 4.01 -6.00 12.23
CA ARG A 182 3.56 -6.57 13.51
C ARG A 182 2.20 -7.26 13.35
N ALA A 183 1.20 -6.57 12.81
CA ALA A 183 -0.13 -7.15 12.63
C ALA A 183 -0.11 -8.41 11.76
N ARG A 184 0.66 -8.40 10.67
CA ARG A 184 0.88 -9.57 9.80
C ARG A 184 1.56 -10.73 10.54
N SER A 185 2.54 -10.43 11.38
CA SER A 185 3.27 -11.44 12.17
C SER A 185 2.39 -12.14 13.21
N GLU A 186 1.42 -11.41 13.79
CA GLU A 186 0.46 -11.94 14.76
C GLU A 186 -0.72 -12.66 14.06
N GLN A 187 -1.24 -12.09 12.97
CA GLN A 187 -2.31 -12.71 12.17
C GLN A 187 -1.92 -14.10 11.65
N GLY A 188 -0.62 -14.28 11.33
CA GLY A 188 -0.07 -15.55 10.88
C GLY A 188 -0.59 -15.97 9.51
N GLY A 189 -0.27 -17.22 9.14
CA GLY A 189 -0.49 -17.73 7.79
C GLY A 189 0.62 -17.33 6.82
N TRP A 190 0.82 -18.12 5.77
CA TRP A 190 1.96 -18.01 4.87
C TRP A 190 2.04 -16.63 4.20
N ALA A 191 0.93 -16.14 3.66
CA ALA A 191 0.87 -14.85 2.98
C ALA A 191 1.23 -13.69 3.92
N ASN A 192 0.69 -13.67 5.15
CA ASN A 192 0.98 -12.59 6.09
C ASN A 192 2.40 -12.66 6.62
N LEU A 193 2.91 -13.85 6.97
CA LEU A 193 4.28 -13.99 7.48
C LEU A 193 5.32 -13.56 6.44
N THR A 194 5.09 -13.90 5.16
CA THR A 194 5.94 -13.44 4.05
C THR A 194 5.84 -11.92 3.88
N GLY A 195 4.63 -11.36 3.87
CA GLY A 195 4.43 -9.92 3.80
C GLY A 195 5.00 -9.15 5.02
N ALA A 196 5.03 -9.77 6.20
CA ALA A 196 5.69 -9.21 7.37
C ALA A 196 7.21 -9.15 7.17
N GLU A 197 7.81 -10.22 6.64
CA GLU A 197 9.23 -10.26 6.32
C GLU A 197 9.60 -9.16 5.31
N GLU A 198 8.79 -8.95 4.28
CA GLU A 198 8.97 -7.86 3.31
C GLU A 198 8.91 -6.47 3.97
N ASP A 199 7.93 -6.24 4.85
CA ASP A 199 7.82 -4.98 5.59
C ASP A 199 9.05 -4.73 6.48
N TYR A 200 9.53 -5.75 7.20
CA TYR A 200 10.76 -5.62 8.01
C TYR A 200 12.02 -5.45 7.16
N LYS A 201 12.09 -6.04 5.96
CA LYS A 201 13.19 -5.80 4.99
C LYS A 201 13.15 -4.38 4.42
N ALA A 202 11.97 -3.82 4.20
CA ALA A 202 11.84 -2.42 3.80
C ALA A 202 12.34 -1.50 4.92
N LEU A 203 11.92 -1.76 6.16
CA LEU A 203 12.37 -1.02 7.33
C LEU A 203 13.88 -1.09 7.54
N SER A 204 14.52 -2.25 7.38
CA SER A 204 15.97 -2.37 7.60
C SER A 204 16.82 -1.51 6.66
N LYS A 205 16.24 -1.01 5.55
CA LYS A 205 16.88 -0.09 4.61
C LYS A 205 16.65 1.38 4.95
N MET A 206 15.74 1.69 5.88
CA MET A 206 15.41 3.07 6.26
C MET A 206 16.43 3.61 7.29
N SER A 207 16.82 4.88 7.14
CA SER A 207 17.79 5.56 8.01
C SER A 207 17.16 6.23 9.24
N ASN A 208 15.83 6.35 9.29
CA ASN A 208 15.09 7.13 10.28
C ASN A 208 14.51 6.30 11.46
N LEU A 209 14.98 5.06 11.63
CA LEU A 209 14.54 4.17 12.69
C LEU A 209 15.19 4.50 14.04
N SER A 210 14.41 4.40 15.11
CA SER A 210 14.97 4.46 16.47
C SER A 210 15.85 3.24 16.74
N PRO A 211 16.84 3.31 17.66
CA PRO A 211 17.65 2.15 18.03
C PRO A 211 16.83 0.96 18.57
N ALA A 212 15.71 1.26 19.24
CA ALA A 212 14.78 0.25 19.74
C ALA A 212 14.07 -0.46 18.59
N ASP A 213 13.53 0.30 17.63
CA ASP A 213 12.84 -0.26 16.46
C ASP A 213 13.81 -1.05 15.59
N ALA A 214 15.02 -0.54 15.34
CA ALA A 214 16.06 -1.25 14.60
C ALA A 214 16.46 -2.58 15.26
N LYS A 215 16.39 -2.68 16.60
CA LYS A 215 16.60 -3.94 17.31
C LYS A 215 15.44 -4.92 17.06
N VAL A 216 14.19 -4.44 17.09
CA VAL A 216 13.01 -5.25 16.78
C VAL A 216 13.06 -5.77 15.36
N VAL A 217 13.33 -4.90 14.37
CA VAL A 217 13.45 -5.27 12.95
C VAL A 217 14.48 -6.38 12.76
N ARG A 218 15.70 -6.21 13.33
CA ARG A 218 16.75 -7.23 13.24
C ARG A 218 16.37 -8.56 13.91
N ALA A 219 15.62 -8.53 15.00
CA ALA A 219 15.16 -9.74 15.67
C ALA A 219 14.11 -10.46 14.81
N GLN A 220 13.14 -9.73 14.26
CA GLN A 220 12.07 -10.30 13.45
C GLN A 220 12.59 -10.90 12.14
N LEU A 221 13.56 -10.25 11.50
CA LEU A 221 14.22 -10.80 10.29
C LEU A 221 14.97 -12.12 10.52
N LYS A 222 15.32 -12.47 11.76
CA LYS A 222 15.90 -13.78 12.08
C LYS A 222 14.84 -14.86 12.27
N VAL A 223 13.65 -14.49 12.77
CA VAL A 223 12.62 -15.45 13.21
C VAL A 223 11.59 -15.71 12.10
N LEU A 224 11.19 -14.69 11.35
CA LEU A 224 10.11 -14.78 10.36
C LEU A 224 10.37 -15.77 9.23
N PRO A 225 11.59 -15.90 8.64
CA PRO A 225 11.80 -16.83 7.53
C PRO A 225 11.47 -18.28 7.89
N ALA A 226 11.83 -18.72 9.10
CA ALA A 226 11.51 -20.06 9.58
C ALA A 226 10.00 -20.25 9.81
N ARG A 227 9.33 -19.22 10.38
CA ARG A 227 7.87 -19.23 10.58
C ARG A 227 7.11 -19.25 9.25
N ALA A 228 7.54 -18.45 8.28
CA ALA A 228 6.94 -18.36 6.95
C ALA A 228 7.08 -19.70 6.21
N LYS A 229 8.27 -20.31 6.23
CA LYS A 229 8.49 -21.64 5.64
C LYS A 229 7.62 -22.72 6.28
N ALA A 230 7.55 -22.75 7.62
CA ALA A 230 6.70 -23.71 8.32
C ALA A 230 5.21 -23.54 7.97
N ALA A 231 4.73 -22.28 7.83
CA ALA A 231 3.37 -22.00 7.39
C ALA A 231 3.15 -22.39 5.93
N GLN A 232 4.12 -22.13 5.04
CA GLN A 232 4.09 -22.54 3.64
C GLN A 232 3.96 -24.05 3.50
N ASP A 233 4.82 -24.82 4.17
CA ASP A 233 4.81 -26.29 4.09
C ASP A 233 3.48 -26.86 4.60
N LYS A 234 2.94 -26.29 5.68
CA LYS A 234 1.64 -26.68 6.24
C LYS A 234 0.48 -26.37 5.29
N GLU A 235 0.36 -25.12 4.83
CA GLU A 235 -0.74 -24.70 3.96
C GLU A 235 -0.69 -25.40 2.59
N MET A 236 0.51 -25.60 2.03
CA MET A 236 0.69 -26.38 0.80
C MET A 236 0.28 -27.84 1.01
N GLY A 237 0.63 -28.45 2.15
CA GLY A 237 0.20 -29.80 2.50
C GLY A 237 -1.32 -29.93 2.59
N GLU A 238 -1.99 -28.96 3.22
CA GLU A 238 -3.45 -28.90 3.31
C GLU A 238 -4.12 -28.69 1.93
N MET A 239 -3.54 -27.84 1.06
CA MET A 239 -4.02 -27.62 -0.30
C MET A 239 -3.87 -28.88 -1.17
N LEU A 240 -2.73 -29.56 -1.08
CA LEU A 240 -2.49 -30.83 -1.77
C LEU A 240 -3.45 -31.91 -1.28
N GLY A 241 -3.72 -31.98 0.02
CA GLY A 241 -4.73 -32.88 0.59
C GLY A 241 -6.12 -32.61 0.01
N LYS A 242 -6.58 -31.35 0.01
CA LYS A 242 -7.87 -30.96 -0.58
C LYS A 242 -7.96 -31.26 -2.08
N LEU A 243 -6.86 -31.09 -2.82
CA LEU A 243 -6.82 -31.41 -4.24
C LEU A 243 -6.91 -32.93 -4.47
N LYS A 244 -6.25 -33.72 -3.62
CA LYS A 244 -6.39 -35.19 -3.63
C LYS A 244 -7.82 -35.61 -3.31
N ASP A 245 -8.45 -35.03 -2.29
CA ASP A 245 -9.82 -35.35 -1.92
C ASP A 245 -10.81 -35.00 -3.05
N LEU A 246 -10.61 -33.86 -3.72
CA LEU A 246 -11.39 -33.47 -4.89
C LEU A 246 -11.19 -34.46 -6.05
N GLY A 247 -9.94 -34.84 -6.33
CA GLY A 247 -9.62 -35.86 -7.33
C GLY A 247 -10.27 -37.20 -7.02
N ASN A 248 -10.20 -37.63 -5.76
CA ASN A 248 -10.85 -38.85 -5.27
C ASN A 248 -12.37 -38.78 -5.40
N GLY A 249 -12.98 -37.61 -5.18
CA GLY A 249 -14.42 -37.42 -5.42
C GLY A 249 -14.84 -37.67 -6.87
N ILE A 250 -14.00 -37.27 -7.84
CA ILE A 250 -14.23 -37.51 -9.27
C ILE A 250 -13.92 -38.96 -9.65
N LEU A 251 -12.91 -39.57 -9.05
CA LEU A 251 -12.42 -40.91 -9.39
C LEU A 251 -13.22 -42.04 -8.72
N LYS A 252 -13.86 -41.78 -7.59
CA LYS A 252 -14.60 -42.78 -6.80
C LYS A 252 -15.73 -43.49 -7.57
N PRO A 253 -16.55 -42.83 -8.41
CA PRO A 253 -17.53 -43.51 -9.26
C PRO A 253 -16.94 -44.49 -10.26
N PHE A 254 -15.63 -44.38 -10.56
CA PHE A 254 -14.89 -45.26 -11.45
C PHE A 254 -14.10 -46.35 -10.71
N GLY A 255 -14.24 -46.45 -9.38
CA GLY A 255 -13.46 -47.39 -8.55
C GLY A 255 -11.98 -47.03 -8.45
N LEU A 256 -11.61 -45.77 -8.72
CA LEU A 256 -10.23 -45.29 -8.73
C LEU A 256 -9.98 -44.30 -7.57
N SER A 257 -8.72 -44.19 -7.15
CA SER A 257 -8.22 -43.16 -6.24
C SER A 257 -6.99 -42.47 -6.85
N THR A 258 -6.69 -41.26 -6.39
CA THR A 258 -5.44 -40.54 -6.67
C THR A 258 -4.21 -41.33 -6.18
N ASP A 259 -4.37 -42.24 -5.22
CA ASP A 259 -3.30 -43.14 -4.77
C ASP A 259 -3.02 -44.28 -5.77
N ASN A 260 -3.94 -44.58 -6.70
CA ASN A 260 -3.71 -45.58 -7.75
C ASN A 260 -2.71 -45.09 -8.80
N PHE A 261 -2.36 -43.79 -8.80
CA PHE A 261 -1.46 -43.18 -9.77
C PHE A 261 -0.15 -42.77 -9.07
N GLU A 262 0.85 -43.65 -9.07
CA GLU A 262 2.18 -43.36 -8.52
C GLU A 262 3.05 -42.61 -9.55
N MET A 263 3.47 -41.40 -9.21
CA MET A 263 4.49 -40.70 -9.98
C MET A 263 5.89 -41.15 -9.54
N THR A 264 6.68 -41.63 -10.49
CA THR A 264 8.11 -41.92 -10.33
C THR A 264 8.93 -40.92 -11.14
N LYS A 265 9.88 -40.25 -10.49
CA LYS A 265 10.80 -39.32 -11.18
C LYS A 265 12.04 -40.08 -11.65
N ASP A 266 12.36 -40.00 -12.94
CA ASP A 266 13.60 -40.55 -13.48
C ASP A 266 14.75 -39.56 -13.23
N GLU A 267 15.67 -39.93 -12.35
CA GLU A 267 16.81 -39.09 -11.94
C GLU A 267 17.78 -38.77 -13.09
N LYS A 268 17.78 -39.54 -14.19
CA LYS A 268 18.70 -39.32 -15.33
C LYS A 268 18.17 -38.34 -16.37
N THR A 269 16.86 -38.34 -16.59
CA THR A 269 16.21 -37.52 -17.63
C THR A 269 15.43 -36.34 -17.04
N GLY A 270 15.19 -36.36 -15.73
CA GLY A 270 14.32 -35.39 -15.04
C GLY A 270 12.84 -35.56 -15.36
N GLY A 271 12.48 -36.56 -16.19
CA GLY A 271 11.12 -36.85 -16.60
C GLY A 271 10.28 -37.48 -15.48
N TYR A 272 8.98 -37.21 -15.49
CA TYR A 272 8.01 -37.83 -14.59
C TYR A 272 7.28 -38.94 -15.35
N SER A 273 7.35 -40.18 -14.86
CA SER A 273 6.54 -41.30 -15.34
C SER A 273 5.44 -41.63 -14.33
N MET A 274 4.23 -41.93 -14.83
CA MET A 274 3.06 -42.23 -14.00
C MET A 274 2.75 -43.72 -14.11
N ASN A 275 2.87 -44.46 -13.01
CA ASN A 275 2.57 -45.88 -12.93
C ASN A 275 1.21 -46.07 -12.26
N PHE A 276 0.35 -46.87 -12.90
CA PHE A 276 -0.94 -47.23 -12.32
C PHE A 276 -0.81 -48.51 -11.49
N LYS A 277 -1.20 -48.44 -10.22
CA LYS A 277 -1.36 -49.61 -9.35
C LYS A 277 -2.86 -49.85 -9.12
N PRO A 278 -3.42 -50.95 -9.63
CA PRO A 278 -4.78 -51.34 -9.27
C PRO A 278 -4.82 -51.64 -7.77
N GLY A 279 -5.77 -51.00 -7.08
CA GLY A 279 -6.10 -51.25 -5.68
C GLY A 279 -7.00 -52.47 -5.50
#